data_AF-A0ABD3PXR2-F1
#
_entry.id   AF-A0ABD3PXR2-F1
#
_cell.length_a   1.000
_cell.length_b   1.000
_cell.length_c   1.000
_cell.angle_alpha   90.00
_cell.angle_beta   90.00
_cell.angle_gamma   90.00
#
_symmetry.space_group_name_H-M   'P 1'
#
loop_
_entity.id
_entity.type
_entity.pdbx_description
1 polymer ?
#
loop_
_entity_poly.entity_id
_entity_poly.type
_entity_poly.pdbx_seq_one_letter_code
_entity_poly.pdbx_strand_id
1 'polypeptide(L)'
;MTLRRVDSREILDADDEIANPCAIAINGHANSHQERGDVEEEFGINLPHSTHTLLFTEPVLSLPFWFAVSTASLSFFVMLLALINNRSGSTESNVYSVPVNVSPSVKASQYCALLVTLLMEEEIPTGIYLLRRIPKSSLKTAHINYKKFVASSIVRIIIGYTFLVNAFLVIVQGDRVLDIFYDMLALNFVEQLDDISFQLATMDVFGKRMKCATTKRCFRAEFPYQSIGRGKGFSIFLKTLYFFNLLVFLGLLSAVTVKQKEGYFNCDSITVAFGNDIWEEAVVKTQNGYNETMLVYSFFNGVYKQRGTQDGRPVYMEQNKFDNTPYTEKIGAEIKYCKELQAWVFTQENIRKSTSDESECPWLLKANSLEYDLLDVPSDSWSVWIGTINSAEVSISCNSCNNNVDCNLNGECLNGMCECDTSDVTVQLFGLHCEHKLKEQCTSIKGNDNQTWSAVMLRDQNLFTTYGRPLFEWNGNSFEKYNLTQEDNLYMIFSGSRWLGIYFKGQSHLALELWEHSASEYHPFWSNDFTHNEVNDTVFVSDPTTESTPVGVDFYEIGEQGEQYGPFGVLYPMQTPPGRGYFQCIGP
;
A
#
# COMPACT_ATOMS: atom_id res chain seq x y z
N MET A 1 35.96 -13.80 -55.96
CA MET A 1 36.41 -13.17 -54.71
C MET A 1 37.33 -14.16 -54.03
N THR A 2 38.62 -13.82 -53.98
CA THR A 2 39.72 -14.79 -53.90
C THR A 2 40.34 -14.72 -52.50
N LEU A 3 40.34 -15.84 -51.78
CA LEU A 3 40.96 -16.01 -50.47
C LEU A 3 42.49 -15.92 -50.59
N ARG A 4 43.10 -14.99 -49.86
CA ARG A 4 44.56 -14.90 -49.68
C ARG A 4 44.92 -15.24 -48.23
N ARG A 5 45.63 -16.36 -48.11
CA ARG A 5 46.39 -16.83 -46.95
C ARG A 5 47.56 -15.84 -46.75
N VAL A 6 47.72 -15.31 -45.55
CA VAL A 6 48.90 -14.51 -45.17
C VAL A 6 49.68 -15.28 -44.11
N ASP A 7 50.96 -15.48 -44.43
CA ASP A 7 51.97 -16.17 -43.67
C ASP A 7 52.32 -15.46 -42.36
N SER A 8 52.51 -16.27 -41.33
CA SER A 8 53.11 -15.93 -40.05
C SER A 8 54.60 -15.66 -40.24
N ARG A 9 55.08 -14.47 -39.85
CA ARG A 9 56.50 -14.20 -39.60
C ARG A 9 56.73 -13.93 -38.13
N GLU A 10 57.78 -14.59 -37.65
CA GLU A 10 58.45 -14.46 -36.38
C GLU A 10 58.65 -13.00 -35.96
N ILE A 11 58.23 -12.67 -34.74
CA ILE A 11 58.83 -11.62 -33.93
C ILE A 11 59.24 -12.29 -32.63
N LEU A 12 60.55 -12.53 -32.53
CA LEU A 12 61.25 -12.85 -31.30
C LEU A 12 61.23 -11.59 -30.42
N ASP A 13 60.36 -11.57 -29.41
CA ASP A 13 60.46 -10.63 -28.32
C ASP A 13 61.15 -11.30 -27.13
N ALA A 14 62.13 -10.57 -26.62
CA ALA A 14 63.08 -10.96 -25.59
C ALA A 14 62.39 -11.29 -24.26
N ASP A 15 62.92 -12.33 -23.63
CA ASP A 15 62.63 -12.75 -22.27
C ASP A 15 62.84 -11.61 -21.26
N ASP A 16 61.75 -11.19 -20.63
CA ASP A 16 61.77 -10.56 -19.31
C ASP A 16 61.23 -11.60 -18.32
N GLU A 17 62.16 -12.30 -17.69
CA GLU A 17 61.95 -13.34 -16.69
C GLU A 17 61.44 -12.69 -15.38
N ILE A 18 60.19 -12.22 -15.39
CA ILE A 18 59.49 -11.86 -14.16
C ILE A 18 59.12 -13.18 -13.47
N ALA A 19 59.96 -13.54 -12.50
CA ALA A 19 59.80 -14.64 -11.56
C ALA A 19 58.32 -14.83 -11.20
N ASN A 20 57.76 -15.97 -11.64
CA ASN A 20 56.38 -16.35 -11.42
C ASN A 20 56.23 -16.80 -9.95
N PRO A 21 55.70 -15.97 -9.02
CA PRO A 21 55.84 -16.22 -7.58
C PRO A 21 54.94 -17.35 -7.05
N CYS A 22 54.16 -17.99 -7.92
CA CYS A 22 53.13 -18.95 -7.52
C CYS A 22 53.54 -20.44 -7.73
N ALA A 23 54.75 -20.72 -8.23
CA ALA A 23 55.26 -22.08 -8.37
C ALA A 23 56.32 -22.39 -7.31
N ILE A 24 55.90 -22.73 -6.09
CA ILE A 24 56.82 -23.30 -5.08
C ILE A 24 56.38 -24.72 -4.75
N ALA A 25 57.25 -25.66 -5.11
CA ALA A 25 57.17 -27.09 -4.90
C ALA A 25 56.89 -27.46 -3.43
N ILE A 26 55.96 -28.40 -3.25
CA ILE A 26 55.66 -29.06 -1.99
C ILE A 26 56.59 -30.30 -1.93
N ASN A 27 57.70 -30.20 -1.21
CA ASN A 27 58.49 -31.37 -0.81
C ASN A 27 58.19 -31.69 0.66
N GLY A 28 57.24 -32.59 0.89
CA GLY A 28 56.94 -33.14 2.20
C GLY A 28 57.77 -34.40 2.46
N HIS A 29 58.77 -34.30 3.33
CA HIS A 29 59.49 -35.45 3.88
C HIS A 29 58.71 -35.94 5.12
N ALA A 30 58.01 -37.07 4.98
CA ALA A 30 57.33 -37.72 6.08
C ALA A 30 58.32 -38.59 6.87
N ASN A 31 58.55 -38.25 8.15
CA ASN A 31 59.16 -39.15 9.12
C ASN A 31 58.12 -39.44 10.20
N SER A 32 57.65 -40.68 10.23
CA SER A 32 56.71 -41.19 11.23
C SER A 32 57.48 -41.77 12.42
N HIS A 33 57.46 -41.07 13.55
CA HIS A 33 57.64 -41.69 14.86
C HIS A 33 56.45 -41.29 15.73
N GLN A 34 55.67 -42.31 16.10
CA GLN A 34 54.37 -42.24 16.74
C GLN A 34 54.54 -42.53 18.23
N GLU A 35 54.56 -41.49 19.06
CA GLU A 35 54.34 -41.60 20.49
C GLU A 35 52.90 -41.18 20.81
N ARG A 36 52.18 -42.10 21.45
CA ARG A 36 50.76 -42.01 21.78
C ARG A 36 50.59 -41.34 23.13
N GLY A 37 50.73 -40.02 23.16
CA GLY A 37 50.10 -39.18 24.18
C GLY A 37 48.76 -38.69 23.62
N ASP A 38 47.75 -38.48 24.45
CA ASP A 38 46.53 -37.77 24.08
C ASP A 38 46.89 -36.31 23.77
N VAL A 39 47.47 -36.08 22.59
CA VAL A 39 47.74 -34.76 22.05
C VAL A 39 46.38 -34.23 21.62
N GLU A 40 45.87 -33.24 22.35
CA GLU A 40 44.82 -32.37 21.84
C GLU A 40 45.33 -31.84 20.50
N GLU A 41 44.80 -32.37 19.38
CA GLU A 41 45.09 -31.85 18.04
C GLU A 41 44.73 -30.35 18.07
N GLU A 42 45.75 -29.49 18.09
CA GLU A 42 45.55 -28.05 18.03
C GLU A 42 44.97 -27.71 16.66
N PHE A 43 43.65 -27.62 16.57
CA PHE A 43 42.96 -27.22 15.35
C PHE A 43 43.36 -25.78 14.98
N GLY A 44 44.20 -25.65 13.96
CA GLY A 44 44.54 -24.38 13.35
C GLY A 44 43.31 -23.64 12.82
N ILE A 45 43.26 -22.32 13.02
CA ILE A 45 42.15 -21.51 12.49
C ILE A 45 42.47 -21.16 11.03
N ASN A 46 41.63 -21.64 10.10
CA ASN A 46 41.68 -21.22 8.71
C ASN A 46 40.90 -19.92 8.51
N LEU A 47 41.38 -19.06 7.60
CA LEU A 47 40.62 -17.87 7.19
C LEU A 47 39.41 -18.29 6.34
N PRO A 48 38.27 -17.59 6.46
CA PRO A 48 37.11 -17.91 5.64
C PRO A 48 37.42 -17.67 4.16
N HIS A 49 36.84 -18.54 3.33
CA HIS A 49 36.93 -18.48 1.86
C HIS A 49 35.96 -17.44 1.28
N SER A 50 36.14 -16.19 1.70
CA SER A 50 35.30 -15.04 1.35
C SER A 50 36.16 -13.94 0.73
N THR A 51 35.58 -13.12 -0.16
CA THR A 51 36.29 -11.94 -0.70
C THR A 51 36.66 -10.93 0.39
N HIS A 52 35.97 -10.90 1.53
CA HIS A 52 36.33 -10.08 2.69
C HIS A 52 37.76 -10.37 3.19
N THR A 53 38.21 -11.62 3.06
CA THR A 53 39.58 -12.00 3.42
C THR A 53 40.62 -11.32 2.53
N LEU A 54 40.33 -11.14 1.23
CA LEU A 54 41.21 -10.46 0.29
C LEU A 54 41.44 -8.98 0.65
N LEU A 55 40.47 -8.32 1.28
CA LEU A 55 40.60 -6.91 1.71
C LEU A 55 41.79 -6.68 2.65
N PHE A 56 42.15 -7.66 3.47
CA PHE A 56 43.27 -7.53 4.39
C PHE A 56 44.50 -8.34 4.01
N THR A 57 44.38 -9.39 3.20
CA THR A 57 45.54 -10.17 2.72
C THR A 57 46.26 -9.52 1.55
N GLU A 58 45.58 -8.68 0.74
CA GLU A 58 46.14 -8.13 -0.49
C GLU A 58 46.53 -6.63 -0.38
N PRO A 59 47.48 -6.15 -1.21
CA PRO A 59 47.85 -4.71 -1.27
C PRO A 59 46.67 -3.83 -1.72
N VAL A 60 46.57 -2.59 -1.20
CA VAL A 60 45.42 -1.66 -1.41
C VAL A 60 45.18 -1.27 -2.87
N LEU A 61 46.18 -1.46 -3.74
CA LEU A 61 46.10 -1.12 -5.16
C LEU A 61 46.27 -2.35 -6.06
N SER A 62 46.14 -3.55 -5.49
CA SER A 62 46.16 -4.78 -6.27
C SER A 62 44.80 -5.07 -6.89
N LEU A 63 44.79 -5.77 -8.01
CA LEU A 63 43.56 -6.22 -8.67
C LEU A 63 42.65 -7.05 -7.73
N PRO A 64 43.15 -8.02 -6.94
CA PRO A 64 42.34 -8.76 -5.97
C PRO A 64 41.70 -7.92 -4.87
N PHE A 65 42.39 -6.87 -4.40
CA PHE A 65 41.83 -5.97 -3.40
C PHE A 65 40.64 -5.18 -3.98
N TRP A 66 40.80 -4.61 -5.18
CA TRP A 66 39.69 -3.91 -5.84
C TRP A 66 38.53 -4.84 -6.20
N PHE A 67 38.81 -6.09 -6.58
CA PHE A 67 37.77 -7.09 -6.78
C PHE A 67 36.93 -7.31 -5.51
N ALA A 68 37.58 -7.51 -4.36
CA ALA A 68 36.89 -7.66 -3.09
C ALA A 68 36.10 -6.40 -2.66
N VAL A 69 36.67 -5.20 -2.86
CA VAL A 69 35.96 -3.94 -2.61
C VAL A 69 34.72 -3.84 -3.50
N SER A 70 34.83 -4.17 -4.79
CA SER A 70 33.72 -4.14 -5.72
C SER A 70 32.62 -5.13 -5.35
N THR A 71 32.97 -6.36 -4.96
CA THR A 71 31.98 -7.37 -4.53
C THR A 71 31.26 -6.95 -3.24
N ALA A 72 32.00 -6.47 -2.23
CA ALA A 72 31.40 -5.97 -1.00
C ALA A 72 30.50 -4.74 -1.25
N SER A 73 30.96 -3.82 -2.10
CA SER A 73 30.20 -2.62 -2.49
C SER A 73 28.93 -2.98 -3.26
N LEU A 74 29.01 -3.95 -4.18
CA LEU A 74 27.86 -4.44 -4.92
C LEU A 74 26.82 -5.06 -3.99
N SER A 75 27.26 -5.95 -3.09
CA SER A 75 26.36 -6.62 -2.13
C SER A 75 25.68 -5.59 -1.22
N PHE A 76 26.45 -4.64 -0.67
CA PHE A 76 25.91 -3.56 0.14
C PHE A 76 24.96 -2.65 -0.64
N PHE A 77 25.30 -2.30 -1.89
CA PHE A 77 24.46 -1.46 -2.74
C PHE A 77 23.13 -2.13 -3.08
N VAL A 78 23.13 -3.42 -3.42
CA VAL A 78 21.89 -4.17 -3.69
C VAL A 78 21.00 -4.23 -2.45
N MET A 79 21.57 -4.48 -1.26
CA MET A 79 20.80 -4.45 -0.01
C MET A 79 20.27 -3.04 0.33
N LEU A 80 21.02 -1.99 0.01
CA LEU A 80 20.56 -0.61 0.19
C LEU A 80 19.42 -0.28 -0.77
N LEU A 81 19.50 -0.72 -2.02
CA LEU A 81 18.41 -0.59 -2.98
C LEU A 81 17.17 -1.35 -2.53
N ALA A 82 17.32 -2.57 -2.01
CA ALA A 82 16.20 -3.33 -1.43
C ALA A 82 15.56 -2.56 -0.26
N LEU A 83 16.37 -1.98 0.63
CA LEU A 83 15.88 -1.18 1.75
C LEU A 83 15.10 0.05 1.31
N ILE A 84 15.61 0.76 0.29
CA ILE A 84 14.94 1.94 -0.28
C ILE A 84 13.65 1.53 -0.98
N ASN A 85 13.67 0.43 -1.75
CA ASN A 85 12.51 -0.08 -2.46
C ASN A 85 11.39 -0.47 -1.48
N ASN A 86 11.74 -1.15 -0.38
CA ASN A 86 10.78 -1.54 0.66
C ASN A 86 10.15 -0.33 1.38
N ARG A 87 10.71 0.87 1.25
CA ARG A 87 10.12 2.11 1.79
C ARG A 87 9.25 2.88 0.78
N SER A 88 9.27 2.50 -0.49
CA SER A 88 8.62 3.29 -1.56
C SER A 88 7.09 3.34 -1.47
N GLY A 89 6.44 2.36 -0.81
CA GLY A 89 4.99 2.35 -0.58
C GLY A 89 4.55 2.99 0.74
N SER A 90 5.42 3.75 1.39
CA SER A 90 5.19 4.25 2.76
C SER A 90 4.15 5.36 2.82
N THR A 91 3.35 5.34 3.89
CA THR A 91 2.40 6.40 4.25
C THR A 91 2.90 7.11 5.51
N GLU A 92 2.45 8.34 5.81
CA GLU A 92 2.85 9.00 7.06
C GLU A 92 2.42 8.21 8.30
N SER A 93 1.26 7.56 8.25
CA SER A 93 0.76 6.69 9.33
C SER A 93 1.41 5.30 9.32
N ASN A 94 1.87 4.84 8.15
CA ASN A 94 2.40 3.50 7.90
C ASN A 94 3.69 3.57 7.06
N VAL A 95 4.76 4.05 7.71
CA VAL A 95 6.08 4.30 7.08
C VAL A 95 6.72 3.05 6.47
N TYR A 96 6.27 1.86 6.87
CA TYR A 96 6.84 0.60 6.39
C TYR A 96 5.84 -0.22 5.58
N SER A 97 4.72 0.37 5.13
CA SER A 97 3.70 -0.34 4.34
C SER A 97 3.31 -1.69 4.97
N VAL A 98 3.24 -1.71 6.30
CA VAL A 98 2.90 -2.92 7.05
C VAL A 98 1.46 -3.27 6.70
N PRO A 99 1.16 -4.49 6.25
CA PRO A 99 -0.22 -4.87 5.95
C PRO A 99 -1.06 -4.71 7.20
N VAL A 100 -2.29 -4.23 6.99
CA VAL A 100 -3.24 -3.88 8.06
C VAL A 100 -3.31 -4.97 9.12
N ASN A 101 -3.55 -6.18 8.65
CA ASN A 101 -3.51 -7.38 9.43
C ASN A 101 -3.38 -8.57 8.48
N VAL A 102 -2.84 -9.66 8.99
CA VAL A 102 -2.51 -10.84 8.19
C VAL A 102 -3.16 -12.07 8.80
N SER A 103 -3.40 -13.06 7.93
CA SER A 103 -3.98 -14.33 8.37
C SER A 103 -3.10 -15.02 9.43
N PRO A 104 -3.68 -15.85 10.31
CA PRO A 104 -2.90 -16.55 11.35
C PRO A 104 -1.75 -17.40 10.80
N SER A 105 -1.91 -17.97 9.60
CA SER A 105 -0.86 -18.74 8.92
C SER A 105 0.31 -17.86 8.47
N VAL A 106 0.02 -16.65 7.97
CA VAL A 106 1.04 -15.66 7.61
C VAL A 106 1.78 -15.20 8.85
N LYS A 107 1.08 -14.88 9.95
CA LYS A 107 1.73 -14.54 11.23
C LYS A 107 2.68 -15.64 11.69
N ALA A 108 2.22 -16.90 11.71
CA ALA A 108 3.07 -18.02 12.08
C ALA A 108 4.31 -18.13 11.18
N SER A 109 4.13 -17.94 9.87
CA SER A 109 5.23 -17.93 8.90
C SER A 109 6.20 -16.77 9.14
N GLN A 110 5.73 -15.57 9.50
CA GLN A 110 6.60 -14.43 9.82
C GLN A 110 7.51 -14.73 11.02
N TYR A 111 6.98 -15.33 12.09
CA TYR A 111 7.77 -15.74 13.25
C TYR A 111 8.77 -16.85 12.89
N CYS A 112 8.37 -17.84 12.08
CA CYS A 112 9.27 -18.89 11.60
C CYS A 112 10.36 -18.34 10.68
N ALA A 113 10.01 -17.46 9.74
CA ALA A 113 10.94 -16.81 8.83
C ALA A 113 11.99 -16.01 9.61
N LEU A 114 11.59 -15.26 10.65
CA LEU A 114 12.53 -14.55 11.51
C LEU A 114 13.55 -15.48 12.18
N LEU A 115 13.12 -16.65 12.66
CA LEU A 115 14.03 -17.66 13.22
C LEU A 115 15.00 -18.19 12.16
N VAL A 116 14.49 -18.49 10.97
CA VAL A 116 15.30 -18.98 9.85
C VAL A 116 16.31 -17.93 9.39
N THR A 117 15.90 -16.67 9.23
CA THR A 117 16.78 -15.54 8.88
C THR A 117 17.93 -15.40 9.88
N LEU A 118 17.65 -15.45 11.18
CA LEU A 118 18.69 -15.34 12.22
C LEU A 118 19.65 -16.54 12.23
N LEU A 119 19.20 -17.72 11.80
CA LEU A 119 20.04 -18.91 11.65
C LEU A 119 20.87 -18.88 10.36
N MET A 120 20.37 -18.25 9.30
CA MET A 120 21.05 -18.11 8.01
C MET A 120 22.11 -17.01 8.01
N GLU A 121 22.02 -16.04 8.91
CA GLU A 121 23.00 -14.96 9.06
C GLU A 121 24.36 -15.48 9.57
N GLU A 122 25.37 -15.45 8.68
CA GLU A 122 26.73 -15.94 8.93
C GLU A 122 27.79 -14.81 9.01
N GLU A 123 27.46 -13.59 8.56
CA GLU A 123 28.41 -12.49 8.45
C GLU A 123 28.78 -11.88 9.81
N ILE A 124 27.79 -11.60 10.66
CA ILE A 124 27.97 -11.10 12.03
C ILE A 124 28.86 -12.03 12.89
N PRO A 125 28.55 -13.34 13.06
CA PRO A 125 29.35 -14.20 13.92
C PRO A 125 30.77 -14.36 13.40
N THR A 126 30.96 -14.44 12.09
CA THR A 126 32.26 -14.66 11.48
C THR A 126 33.14 -13.42 11.65
N GLY A 127 32.60 -12.22 11.43
CA GLY A 127 33.31 -10.97 11.67
C GLY A 127 33.77 -10.83 13.13
N ILE A 128 32.89 -11.13 14.10
CA ILE A 128 33.21 -11.07 15.53
C ILE A 128 34.19 -12.18 15.94
N TYR A 129 34.02 -13.38 15.40
CA TYR A 129 34.90 -14.52 15.62
C TYR A 129 36.33 -14.19 15.19
N LEU A 130 36.50 -13.65 13.98
CA LEU A 130 37.79 -13.22 13.44
C LEU A 130 38.43 -12.16 14.33
N LEU A 131 37.71 -11.07 14.63
CA LEU A 131 38.22 -9.95 15.44
C LEU A 131 38.79 -10.39 16.79
N ARG A 132 38.19 -11.42 17.40
CA ARG A 132 38.63 -11.91 18.69
C ARG A 132 39.69 -13.00 18.60
N ARG A 133 39.56 -13.93 17.66
CA ARG A 133 40.40 -15.14 17.61
C ARG A 133 41.80 -14.88 17.09
N ILE A 134 41.96 -13.89 16.22
CA ILE A 134 43.24 -13.64 15.56
C ILE A 134 43.95 -12.49 16.29
N PRO A 135 45.00 -12.77 17.09
CA PRO A 135 45.73 -11.71 17.77
C PRO A 135 46.59 -10.91 16.81
N LYS A 136 46.86 -9.66 17.18
CA LYS A 136 47.72 -8.74 16.42
C LYS A 136 49.12 -9.30 16.17
N SER A 137 49.66 -10.12 17.08
CA SER A 137 50.97 -10.77 16.93
C SER A 137 51.00 -11.76 15.76
N SER A 138 49.98 -12.62 15.63
CA SER A 138 49.90 -13.61 14.56
C SER A 138 49.76 -12.97 13.18
N LEU A 139 49.03 -11.85 13.09
CA LEU A 139 48.93 -11.06 11.85
C LEU A 139 50.26 -10.40 11.45
N LYS A 140 51.08 -9.99 12.44
CA LYS A 140 52.41 -9.43 12.18
C LYS A 140 53.34 -10.47 11.55
N THR A 141 53.29 -11.72 12.01
CA THR A 141 54.05 -12.84 11.44
C THR A 141 53.64 -13.13 9.99
N ALA A 142 52.36 -12.97 9.66
CA ALA A 142 51.85 -13.14 8.30
C ALA A 142 52.02 -11.89 7.41
N HIS A 143 52.71 -10.84 7.89
CA HIS A 143 52.85 -9.54 7.21
C HIS A 143 51.50 -8.85 6.86
N ILE A 144 50.44 -9.13 7.61
CA ILE A 144 49.12 -8.54 7.43
C ILE A 144 48.96 -7.29 8.30
N ASN A 145 48.42 -6.22 7.72
CA ASN A 145 48.14 -5.00 8.46
C ASN A 145 46.88 -5.16 9.34
N TYR A 146 47.06 -5.11 10.66
CA TYR A 146 45.98 -5.23 11.64
C TYR A 146 44.81 -4.27 11.40
N LYS A 147 45.09 -3.02 10.97
CA LYS A 147 44.02 -2.03 10.73
C LYS A 147 43.10 -2.46 9.58
N LYS A 148 43.66 -3.04 8.51
CA LYS A 148 42.87 -3.57 7.39
C LYS A 148 42.01 -4.75 7.80
N PHE A 149 42.59 -5.65 8.60
CA PHE A 149 41.90 -6.81 9.14
C PHE A 149 40.67 -6.40 9.97
N VAL A 150 40.85 -5.44 10.88
CA VAL A 150 39.75 -4.89 11.69
C VAL A 150 38.70 -4.22 10.80
N ALA A 151 39.13 -3.40 9.84
CA ALA A 151 38.19 -2.73 8.93
C ALA A 151 37.35 -3.73 8.12
N SER A 152 37.96 -4.76 7.54
CA SER A 152 37.26 -5.81 6.80
C SER A 152 36.23 -6.55 7.69
N SER A 153 36.62 -6.88 8.92
CA SER A 153 35.70 -7.56 9.84
C SER A 153 34.52 -6.66 10.27
N ILE A 154 34.75 -5.35 10.41
CA ILE A 154 33.68 -4.38 10.69
C ILE A 154 32.73 -4.26 9.50
N VAL A 155 33.26 -4.19 8.27
CA VAL A 155 32.44 -4.17 7.04
C VAL A 155 31.54 -5.39 6.99
N ARG A 156 32.09 -6.58 7.30
CA ARG A 156 31.34 -7.84 7.40
C ARG A 156 30.14 -7.74 8.36
N ILE A 157 30.38 -7.23 9.57
CA ILE A 157 29.34 -7.04 10.59
C ILE A 157 28.28 -6.03 10.12
N ILE A 158 28.67 -4.94 9.45
CA ILE A 158 27.74 -3.94 8.92
C ILE A 158 26.84 -4.55 7.84
N ILE A 159 27.41 -5.36 6.95
CA ILE A 159 26.69 -6.08 5.89
C ILE A 159 25.64 -7.02 6.52
N GLY A 160 26.03 -7.84 7.49
CA GLY A 160 25.09 -8.75 8.17
C GLY A 160 23.95 -8.03 8.91
N TYR A 161 24.23 -6.94 9.64
CA TYR A 161 23.13 -6.15 10.23
C TYR A 161 22.24 -5.46 9.18
N THR A 162 22.81 -5.06 8.05
CA THR A 162 22.03 -4.50 6.93
C THR A 162 21.09 -5.56 6.35
N PHE A 163 21.57 -6.80 6.21
CA PHE A 163 20.75 -7.95 5.82
C PHE A 163 19.62 -8.19 6.81
N LEU A 164 19.92 -8.30 8.12
CA LEU A 164 18.90 -8.55 9.15
C LEU A 164 17.80 -7.49 9.17
N VAL A 165 18.15 -6.21 9.02
CA VAL A 165 17.15 -5.12 8.95
C VAL A 165 16.29 -5.24 7.70
N ASN A 166 16.88 -5.53 6.54
CA ASN A 166 16.13 -5.74 5.31
C ASN A 166 15.18 -6.94 5.41
N ALA A 167 15.69 -8.08 5.87
CA ALA A 167 14.90 -9.29 6.04
C ALA A 167 13.76 -9.08 7.04
N PHE A 168 14.00 -8.37 8.14
CA PHE A 168 12.94 -8.02 9.09
C PHE A 168 11.84 -7.18 8.43
N LEU A 169 12.19 -6.17 7.64
CA LEU A 169 11.20 -5.34 6.94
C LEU A 169 10.36 -6.16 5.96
N VAL A 170 11.01 -6.99 5.13
CA VAL A 170 10.34 -7.91 4.21
C VAL A 170 9.38 -8.84 4.95
N ILE A 171 9.83 -9.46 6.05
CA ILE A 171 9.00 -10.36 6.86
C ILE A 171 7.75 -9.64 7.37
N VAL A 172 7.92 -8.41 7.87
CA VAL A 172 6.81 -7.62 8.41
C VAL A 172 5.84 -7.16 7.32
N GLN A 173 6.35 -6.85 6.12
CA GLN A 173 5.58 -6.40 4.96
C GLN A 173 4.81 -7.52 4.26
N GLY A 174 5.27 -8.77 4.36
CA GLY A 174 4.65 -9.88 3.66
C GLY A 174 3.22 -10.18 4.14
N ASP A 175 2.28 -10.15 3.20
CA ASP A 175 0.87 -10.52 3.33
C ASP A 175 0.63 -12.01 2.99
N ARG A 176 1.56 -12.64 2.27
CA ARG A 176 1.51 -14.02 1.79
C ARG A 176 2.72 -14.82 2.24
N VAL A 177 2.49 -16.08 2.60
CA VAL A 177 3.53 -16.99 3.11
C VAL A 177 4.66 -17.19 2.11
N LEU A 178 4.33 -17.44 0.83
CA LEU A 178 5.34 -17.73 -0.19
C LEU A 178 6.23 -16.52 -0.49
N ASP A 179 5.63 -15.33 -0.54
CA ASP A 179 6.34 -14.09 -0.88
C ASP A 179 7.38 -13.75 0.20
N ILE A 180 7.02 -13.93 1.48
CA ILE A 180 7.97 -13.80 2.61
C ILE A 180 9.22 -14.66 2.40
N PHE A 181 9.05 -15.94 2.05
CA PHE A 181 10.19 -16.85 1.88
C PHE A 181 10.98 -16.57 0.60
N TYR A 182 10.32 -16.18 -0.49
CA TYR A 182 11.01 -15.83 -1.73
C TYR A 182 11.88 -14.60 -1.58
N ASP A 183 11.36 -13.54 -0.95
CA ASP A 183 12.12 -12.32 -0.71
C ASP A 183 13.27 -12.56 0.27
N MET A 184 13.06 -13.37 1.32
CA MET A 184 14.12 -13.79 2.23
C MET A 184 15.23 -14.58 1.51
N LEU A 185 14.87 -15.51 0.62
CA LEU A 185 15.84 -16.28 -0.18
C LEU A 185 16.62 -15.38 -1.14
N ALA A 186 15.96 -14.39 -1.74
CA ALA A 186 16.61 -13.41 -2.61
C ALA A 186 17.64 -12.57 -1.83
N LEU A 187 17.30 -12.10 -0.63
CA LEU A 187 18.24 -11.38 0.23
C LEU A 187 19.44 -12.26 0.63
N ASN A 188 19.20 -13.53 0.98
CA ASN A 188 20.27 -14.46 1.32
C ASN A 188 21.20 -14.74 0.13
N PHE A 189 20.67 -14.79 -1.09
CA PHE A 189 21.51 -14.91 -2.28
C PHE A 189 22.46 -13.71 -2.45
N VAL A 190 21.99 -12.49 -2.13
CA VAL A 190 22.83 -11.28 -2.18
C VAL A 190 23.96 -11.34 -1.14
N GLU A 191 23.68 -11.86 0.06
CA GLU A 191 24.69 -12.08 1.10
C GLU A 191 25.78 -13.06 0.62
N GLN A 192 25.41 -14.15 -0.06
CA GLN A 192 26.33 -15.17 -0.57
C GLN A 192 27.16 -14.75 -1.80
N LEU A 193 26.95 -13.54 -2.35
CA LEU A 193 27.68 -13.09 -3.53
C LEU A 193 29.19 -13.05 -3.32
N ASP A 194 29.64 -12.77 -2.11
CA ASP A 194 31.05 -12.67 -1.79
C ASP A 194 31.75 -14.04 -1.78
N ASP A 195 31.11 -15.06 -1.21
CA ASP A 195 31.59 -16.44 -1.21
C ASP A 195 31.58 -17.04 -2.63
N ILE A 196 30.50 -16.82 -3.38
CA ILE A 196 30.42 -17.25 -4.79
C ILE A 196 31.52 -16.57 -5.61
N SER A 197 31.73 -15.27 -5.43
CA SER A 197 32.78 -14.52 -6.12
C SER A 197 34.18 -15.05 -5.78
N PHE A 198 34.41 -15.40 -4.52
CA PHE A 198 35.66 -16.01 -4.07
C PHE A 198 35.86 -17.39 -4.70
N GLN A 199 34.82 -18.23 -4.72
CA GLN A 199 34.88 -19.57 -5.34
C GLN A 199 35.18 -19.48 -6.83
N LEU A 200 34.50 -18.60 -7.58
CA LEU A 200 34.79 -18.36 -9.00
C LEU A 200 36.22 -17.88 -9.24
N ALA A 201 36.74 -17.03 -8.35
CA ALA A 201 38.13 -16.60 -8.36
C ALA A 201 39.12 -17.76 -8.14
N THR A 202 38.79 -18.76 -7.31
CA THR A 202 39.63 -19.98 -7.16
C THR A 202 39.62 -20.88 -8.40
N MET A 203 38.53 -20.86 -9.17
CA MET A 203 38.35 -21.66 -10.39
C MET A 203 39.03 -21.06 -11.64
N ASP A 204 39.81 -19.98 -11.50
CA ASP A 204 40.47 -19.26 -12.61
C ASP A 204 39.54 -18.46 -13.54
N VAL A 205 38.27 -18.27 -13.17
CA VAL A 205 37.29 -17.56 -14.02
C VAL A 205 37.69 -16.11 -14.25
N PHE A 206 38.22 -15.45 -13.22
CA PHE A 206 38.72 -14.07 -13.27
C PHE A 206 40.23 -13.98 -13.60
N GLY A 207 40.82 -15.07 -14.08
CA GLY A 207 42.20 -15.16 -14.53
C GLY A 207 43.25 -15.50 -13.45
N LYS A 208 44.44 -15.87 -13.92
CA LYS A 208 45.51 -16.50 -13.12
C LYS A 208 45.98 -15.65 -11.94
N ARG A 209 45.95 -14.32 -12.08
CA ARG A 209 46.31 -13.38 -11.01
C ARG A 209 45.37 -13.51 -9.82
N MET A 210 44.06 -13.63 -10.08
CA MET A 210 43.06 -13.78 -9.02
C MET A 210 43.16 -15.16 -8.36
N LYS A 211 43.31 -16.21 -9.16
CA LYS A 211 43.54 -17.57 -8.67
C LYS A 211 44.77 -17.67 -7.78
N CYS A 212 45.88 -17.04 -8.17
CA CYS A 212 47.10 -17.02 -7.36
C CYS A 212 46.86 -16.29 -6.03
N ALA A 213 46.07 -15.20 -6.00
CA ALA A 213 45.71 -14.49 -4.79
C ALA A 213 44.84 -15.34 -3.83
N THR A 214 43.79 -16.01 -4.34
CA THR A 214 42.88 -16.82 -3.53
C THR A 214 43.47 -18.16 -3.08
N THR A 215 44.53 -18.64 -3.74
CA THR A 215 45.25 -19.88 -3.37
C THR A 215 46.54 -19.64 -2.59
N LYS A 216 46.82 -18.39 -2.17
CA LYS A 216 48.01 -18.06 -1.37
C LYS A 216 48.06 -18.91 -0.09
N ARG A 217 49.28 -19.23 0.34
CA ARG A 217 49.53 -20.01 1.56
C ARG A 217 48.89 -19.39 2.82
N CYS A 218 48.65 -18.08 2.86
CA CYS A 218 47.96 -17.43 3.98
C CYS A 218 46.53 -17.94 4.22
N PHE A 219 45.84 -18.47 3.20
CA PHE A 219 44.52 -19.09 3.34
C PHE A 219 44.60 -20.52 3.91
N ARG A 220 45.77 -21.16 3.79
CA ARG A 220 46.06 -22.49 4.37
C ARG A 220 46.91 -22.40 5.63
N ALA A 221 47.26 -21.18 6.05
CA ALA A 221 48.11 -20.97 7.21
C ALA A 221 47.23 -21.16 8.44
N GLU A 222 47.52 -22.23 9.18
CA GLU A 222 46.94 -22.46 10.48
C GLU A 222 47.49 -21.42 11.45
N PHE A 223 46.64 -20.45 11.83
CA PHE A 223 47.03 -19.50 12.86
C PHE A 223 47.07 -20.22 14.20
N PRO A 224 48.20 -20.15 14.95
CA PRO A 224 48.32 -20.86 16.21
C PRO A 224 47.21 -20.38 17.13
N TYR A 225 46.42 -21.34 17.62
CA TYR A 225 45.32 -21.06 18.52
C TYR A 225 45.91 -20.44 19.78
N GLN A 226 45.63 -19.16 20.02
CA GLN A 226 46.03 -18.57 21.28
C GLN A 226 45.15 -19.20 22.36
N SER A 227 45.73 -20.11 23.15
CA SER A 227 45.12 -20.72 24.34
C SER A 227 44.98 -19.64 25.43
N ILE A 228 44.15 -18.64 25.15
CA ILE A 228 43.68 -17.69 26.14
C ILE A 228 42.92 -18.58 27.14
N GLY A 229 43.50 -18.78 28.33
CA GLY A 229 42.95 -19.56 29.45
C GLY A 229 41.60 -19.06 30.02
N ARG A 230 40.81 -18.38 29.19
CA ARG A 230 39.44 -17.89 29.40
C ARG A 230 38.55 -18.11 28.15
N GLY A 231 38.78 -19.17 27.39
CA GLY A 231 38.05 -19.48 26.14
C GLY A 231 36.54 -19.68 26.28
N LYS A 232 36.04 -20.04 27.47
CA LYS A 232 34.60 -20.24 27.72
C LYS A 232 33.78 -18.96 27.57
N GLY A 233 34.35 -17.80 27.91
CA GLY A 233 33.62 -16.53 27.90
C GLY A 233 33.20 -16.05 26.51
N PHE A 234 33.93 -16.44 25.45
CA PHE A 234 33.59 -15.96 24.11
C PHE A 234 32.44 -16.71 23.45
N SER A 235 32.45 -18.05 23.54
CA SER A 235 31.32 -18.83 23.04
C SER A 235 30.04 -18.41 23.74
N ILE A 236 30.12 -18.10 25.05
CA ILE A 236 29.02 -17.50 25.80
C ILE A 236 28.64 -16.14 25.23
N PHE A 237 29.60 -15.23 25.00
CA PHE A 237 29.33 -13.91 24.42
C PHE A 237 28.61 -13.98 23.06
N LEU A 238 29.09 -14.82 22.13
CA LEU A 238 28.48 -14.95 20.80
C LEU A 238 27.06 -15.53 20.91
N LYS A 239 26.85 -16.54 21.75
CA LYS A 239 25.52 -17.08 22.06
C LYS A 239 24.60 -16.02 22.67
N THR A 240 25.12 -15.20 23.58
CA THR A 240 24.37 -14.09 24.19
C THR A 240 24.00 -13.04 23.15
N LEU A 241 24.89 -12.70 22.23
CA LEU A 241 24.61 -11.73 21.16
C LEU A 241 23.49 -12.24 20.23
N TYR A 242 23.55 -13.50 19.79
CA TYR A 242 22.49 -14.10 18.99
C TYR A 242 21.15 -14.12 19.70
N PHE A 243 21.16 -14.56 20.97
CA PHE A 243 19.96 -14.58 21.78
C PHE A 243 19.39 -13.17 21.98
N PHE A 244 20.26 -12.17 22.15
CA PHE A 244 19.84 -10.77 22.24
C PHE A 244 19.21 -10.27 20.94
N ASN A 245 19.84 -10.49 19.78
CA ASN A 245 19.27 -10.13 18.49
C ASN A 245 17.90 -10.79 18.27
N LEU A 246 17.78 -12.08 18.59
CA LEU A 246 16.52 -12.81 18.54
C LEU A 246 15.43 -12.16 19.42
N LEU A 247 15.76 -11.82 20.68
CA LEU A 247 14.80 -11.18 21.58
C LEU A 247 14.38 -9.79 21.08
N VAL A 248 15.30 -9.00 20.53
CA VAL A 248 14.99 -7.68 19.97
C VAL A 248 14.03 -7.81 18.79
N PHE A 249 14.34 -8.65 17.80
CA PHE A 249 13.48 -8.79 16.63
C PHE A 249 12.14 -9.47 16.95
N LEU A 250 12.10 -10.44 17.87
CA LEU A 250 10.83 -11.00 18.37
C LEU A 250 9.99 -9.94 19.07
N GLY A 251 10.61 -9.06 19.86
CA GLY A 251 9.95 -7.95 20.52
C GLY A 251 9.36 -6.97 19.50
N LEU A 252 10.13 -6.61 18.48
CA LEU A 252 9.67 -5.74 17.38
C LEU A 252 8.51 -6.36 16.59
N LEU A 253 8.64 -7.63 16.17
CA LEU A 253 7.58 -8.34 15.44
C LEU A 253 6.31 -8.47 16.28
N SER A 254 6.45 -8.72 17.59
CA SER A 254 5.31 -8.78 18.51
C SER A 254 4.64 -7.42 18.69
N ALA A 255 5.42 -6.34 18.78
CA ALA A 255 4.88 -4.97 18.84
C ALA A 255 4.10 -4.63 17.55
N VAL A 256 4.63 -5.00 16.38
CA VAL A 256 3.93 -4.85 15.10
C VAL A 256 2.64 -5.68 15.08
N THR A 257 2.70 -6.93 15.52
CA THR A 257 1.53 -7.82 15.57
C THR A 257 0.42 -7.27 16.47
N VAL A 258 0.78 -6.66 17.60
CA VAL A 258 -0.18 -5.97 18.48
C VAL A 258 -0.81 -4.78 17.77
N LYS A 259 0.00 -3.92 17.12
CA LYS A 259 -0.50 -2.77 16.34
C LYS A 259 -1.43 -3.19 15.19
N GLN A 260 -1.11 -4.27 14.48
CA GLN A 260 -1.99 -4.85 13.46
C GLN A 260 -3.33 -5.31 14.05
N LYS A 261 -3.31 -5.96 15.22
CA LYS A 261 -4.52 -6.41 15.91
C LYS A 261 -5.38 -5.24 16.41
N GLU A 262 -4.75 -4.17 16.88
CA GLU A 262 -5.42 -2.93 17.30
C GLU A 262 -5.98 -2.15 16.11
N GLY A 263 -5.60 -2.52 14.88
CA GLY A 263 -6.05 -1.86 13.67
C GLY A 263 -5.36 -0.54 13.40
N TYR A 264 -4.17 -0.32 13.96
CA TYR A 264 -3.37 0.91 13.80
C TYR A 264 -3.03 1.23 12.33
N PHE A 265 -2.96 0.18 11.50
CA PHE A 265 -2.60 0.30 10.10
C PHE A 265 -3.81 0.37 9.16
N ASN A 266 -5.05 0.25 9.68
CA ASN A 266 -6.26 0.44 8.88
C ASN A 266 -6.34 1.86 8.33
N CYS A 267 -7.08 2.04 7.25
CA CYS A 267 -7.51 3.36 6.83
C CYS A 267 -8.47 3.95 7.85
N ASP A 268 -8.20 5.17 8.33
CA ASP A 268 -9.11 5.87 9.24
C ASP A 268 -10.45 6.21 8.57
N SER A 269 -10.44 6.41 7.25
CA SER A 269 -11.63 6.57 6.43
C SER A 269 -11.46 6.00 5.03
N ILE A 270 -12.57 5.57 4.47
CA ILE A 270 -12.69 4.98 3.13
C ILE A 270 -13.81 5.68 2.36
N THR A 271 -13.72 5.68 1.04
CA THR A 271 -14.82 6.07 0.14
C THR A 271 -15.38 4.81 -0.47
N VAL A 272 -16.71 4.69 -0.44
CA VAL A 272 -17.44 3.54 -0.94
C VAL A 272 -18.35 3.98 -2.07
N ALA A 273 -18.34 3.24 -3.16
CA ALA A 273 -19.25 3.42 -4.29
C ALA A 273 -19.95 2.10 -4.61
N PHE A 274 -21.24 2.07 -4.35
CA PHE A 274 -22.17 1.01 -4.73
C PHE A 274 -22.69 1.23 -6.14
N GLY A 275 -23.07 0.13 -6.80
CA GLY A 275 -23.83 0.15 -8.04
C GLY A 275 -25.24 0.75 -7.92
N ASN A 276 -25.97 0.78 -9.03
CA ASN A 276 -27.33 1.33 -9.12
C ASN A 276 -28.41 0.29 -8.81
N ASP A 277 -28.12 -0.68 -7.94
CA ASP A 277 -29.10 -1.67 -7.53
C ASP A 277 -30.23 -1.00 -6.74
N ILE A 278 -31.46 -1.47 -6.99
CA ILE A 278 -32.68 -0.93 -6.40
C ILE A 278 -33.44 -2.07 -5.71
N TRP A 279 -33.92 -1.81 -4.51
CA TRP A 279 -34.83 -2.69 -3.78
C TRP A 279 -36.14 -1.95 -3.51
N GLU A 280 -37.21 -2.35 -4.23
CA GLU A 280 -38.50 -1.65 -4.25
C GLU A 280 -39.28 -1.77 -2.94
N GLU A 281 -39.20 -2.92 -2.26
CA GLU A 281 -39.95 -3.25 -1.05
C GLU A 281 -39.01 -3.35 0.17
N ALA A 282 -38.13 -2.37 0.36
CA ALA A 282 -37.22 -2.37 1.49
C ALA A 282 -37.99 -2.11 2.79
N VAL A 283 -37.87 -3.02 3.75
CA VAL A 283 -38.58 -2.90 5.04
C VAL A 283 -37.78 -2.01 5.97
N VAL A 284 -38.29 -0.81 6.24
CA VAL A 284 -37.64 0.22 7.05
C VAL A 284 -38.38 0.42 8.36
N LYS A 285 -37.64 0.35 9.46
CA LYS A 285 -38.11 0.66 10.80
C LYS A 285 -38.25 2.17 10.97
N THR A 286 -39.47 2.60 11.24
CA THR A 286 -39.85 3.98 11.59
C THR A 286 -40.28 4.04 13.06
N GLN A 287 -40.56 5.24 13.56
CA GLN A 287 -41.13 5.40 14.91
C GLN A 287 -42.51 4.74 15.06
N ASN A 288 -43.26 4.60 13.96
CA ASN A 288 -44.64 4.08 13.94
C ASN A 288 -44.74 2.59 13.56
N GLY A 289 -43.61 1.88 13.46
CA GLY A 289 -43.55 0.48 13.02
C GLY A 289 -42.68 0.32 11.78
N TYR A 290 -42.99 -0.66 10.94
CA TYR A 290 -42.26 -0.90 9.70
C TYR A 290 -43.03 -0.31 8.52
N ASN A 291 -42.31 0.31 7.61
CA ASN A 291 -42.85 0.76 6.33
C ASN A 291 -42.01 0.18 5.20
N GLU A 292 -42.67 -0.17 4.10
CA GLU A 292 -41.99 -0.52 2.86
C GLU A 292 -41.65 0.77 2.13
N THR A 293 -40.41 0.90 1.69
CA THR A 293 -39.94 2.04 0.90
C THR A 293 -38.92 1.57 -0.11
N MET A 294 -38.66 2.41 -1.10
CA MET A 294 -37.67 2.10 -2.10
C MET A 294 -36.26 2.47 -1.63
N LEU A 295 -35.34 1.51 -1.73
CA LEU A 295 -33.94 1.68 -1.41
C LEU A 295 -33.10 1.68 -2.70
N VAL A 296 -32.38 2.76 -2.95
CA VAL A 296 -31.36 2.82 -4.00
C VAL A 296 -29.99 2.76 -3.33
N TYR A 297 -29.21 1.71 -3.62
CA TYR A 297 -27.94 1.48 -2.91
C TYR A 297 -26.89 2.56 -3.15
N SER A 298 -26.89 3.20 -4.32
CA SER A 298 -25.98 4.30 -4.62
C SER A 298 -26.18 5.54 -3.74
N PHE A 299 -27.29 5.67 -3.02
CA PHE A 299 -27.50 6.74 -2.05
C PHE A 299 -26.61 6.60 -0.81
N PHE A 300 -26.05 5.41 -0.59
CA PHE A 300 -25.09 5.15 0.48
C PHE A 300 -23.63 5.36 0.05
N ASN A 301 -23.39 5.86 -1.16
CA ASN A 301 -22.06 6.18 -1.65
C ASN A 301 -21.39 7.26 -0.77
N GLY A 302 -20.08 7.40 -0.86
CA GLY A 302 -19.34 8.45 -0.16
C GLY A 302 -18.52 7.93 1.01
N VAL A 303 -18.30 8.78 2.01
CA VAL A 303 -17.26 8.57 3.02
C VAL A 303 -17.76 7.75 4.18
N TYR A 304 -16.96 6.76 4.58
CA TYR A 304 -17.13 6.00 5.81
C TYR A 304 -15.90 6.17 6.70
N LYS A 305 -16.11 6.42 7.98
CA LYS A 305 -15.04 6.61 8.97
C LYS A 305 -14.98 5.43 9.93
N GLN A 306 -13.78 5.02 10.29
CA GLN A 306 -13.57 3.91 11.22
C GLN A 306 -14.15 4.26 12.60
N ARG A 307 -15.03 3.39 13.10
CA ARG A 307 -15.69 3.47 14.41
C ARG A 307 -15.36 2.22 15.25
N GLY A 308 -14.09 2.10 15.62
CA GLY A 308 -13.60 1.01 16.46
C GLY A 308 -13.38 -0.30 15.70
N THR A 309 -13.43 -1.42 16.42
CA THR A 309 -13.26 -2.76 15.84
C THR A 309 -14.30 -3.75 16.37
N GLN A 310 -14.71 -4.68 15.51
CA GLN A 310 -15.54 -5.82 15.84
C GLN A 310 -14.84 -7.09 15.35
N ASP A 311 -14.70 -8.09 16.23
CA ASP A 311 -13.95 -9.32 15.95
C ASP A 311 -12.50 -9.08 15.45
N GLY A 312 -11.87 -8.00 15.91
CA GLY A 312 -10.50 -7.63 15.51
C GLY A 312 -10.39 -7.03 14.10
N ARG A 313 -11.50 -6.60 13.51
CA ARG A 313 -11.58 -5.94 12.20
C ARG A 313 -12.24 -4.57 12.35
N PRO A 314 -11.88 -3.56 11.54
CA PRO A 314 -12.49 -2.24 11.62
C PRO A 314 -13.99 -2.31 11.31
N VAL A 315 -14.75 -1.43 11.97
CA VAL A 315 -16.12 -1.09 11.59
C VAL A 315 -16.09 0.28 10.95
N TYR A 316 -16.61 0.42 9.74
CA TYR A 316 -16.68 1.68 9.03
C TYR A 316 -18.11 2.19 9.06
N MET A 317 -18.30 3.43 9.48
CA MET A 317 -19.61 4.06 9.57
C MET A 317 -19.72 5.21 8.58
N GLU A 318 -20.81 5.24 7.84
CA GLU A 318 -21.15 6.27 6.88
C GLU A 318 -21.15 7.67 7.54
N GLN A 319 -20.61 8.65 6.83
CA GLN A 319 -20.58 10.04 7.22
C GLN A 319 -21.55 10.86 6.34
N ASN A 320 -21.81 12.10 6.79
CA ASN A 320 -22.57 13.11 6.04
C ASN A 320 -21.97 13.34 4.64
N LYS A 321 -22.84 13.42 3.63
CA LYS A 321 -22.47 13.61 2.22
C LYS A 321 -21.91 14.99 1.89
N PHE A 322 -22.12 15.95 2.79
CA PHE A 322 -21.72 17.33 2.61
C PHE A 322 -20.29 17.61 3.09
N ASP A 323 -20.02 17.36 4.38
CA ASP A 323 -18.76 17.72 5.04
C ASP A 323 -17.99 16.53 5.63
N ASN A 324 -18.49 15.30 5.43
CA ASN A 324 -17.93 14.06 5.98
C ASN A 324 -17.88 14.01 7.51
N THR A 325 -18.67 14.83 8.20
CA THR A 325 -18.88 14.71 9.65
C THR A 325 -19.89 13.60 9.97
N PRO A 326 -19.92 13.08 11.21
CA PRO A 326 -20.96 12.13 11.60
C PRO A 326 -22.34 12.78 11.53
N TYR A 327 -23.35 12.05 11.05
CA TYR A 327 -24.75 12.46 11.17
C TYR A 327 -25.12 12.70 12.64
N THR A 328 -25.88 13.76 12.88
CA THR A 328 -26.36 14.13 14.22
C THR A 328 -27.71 13.50 14.53
N GLU A 329 -28.59 13.41 13.54
CA GLU A 329 -29.94 12.86 13.69
C GLU A 329 -30.08 11.50 13.01
N LYS A 330 -29.49 11.34 11.82
CA LYS A 330 -29.57 10.09 11.07
C LYS A 330 -28.56 9.06 11.57
N ILE A 331 -28.91 7.78 11.40
CA ILE A 331 -28.01 6.67 11.70
C ILE A 331 -27.38 6.23 10.37
N GLY A 332 -26.09 6.55 10.21
CA GLY A 332 -25.31 6.14 9.06
C GLY A 332 -25.23 4.61 8.95
N ALA A 333 -25.13 4.11 7.72
CA ALA A 333 -24.89 2.70 7.47
C ALA A 333 -23.49 2.25 7.92
N GLU A 334 -23.32 0.96 8.13
CA GLU A 334 -22.07 0.34 8.60
C GLU A 334 -21.55 -0.70 7.62
N ILE A 335 -20.24 -0.72 7.42
CA ILE A 335 -19.52 -1.85 6.83
C ILE A 335 -18.70 -2.50 7.93
N LYS A 336 -18.93 -3.79 8.18
CA LYS A 336 -18.28 -4.55 9.25
C LYS A 336 -18.11 -6.01 8.88
N TYR A 337 -17.26 -6.71 9.61
CA TYR A 337 -17.11 -8.14 9.44
C TYR A 337 -18.15 -8.91 10.26
N CYS A 338 -18.89 -9.81 9.62
CA CYS A 338 -19.81 -10.70 10.29
C CYS A 338 -19.17 -12.09 10.48
N LYS A 339 -18.90 -12.45 11.73
CA LYS A 339 -18.27 -13.73 12.08
C LYS A 339 -19.09 -14.96 11.71
N GLU A 340 -20.42 -14.89 11.81
CA GLU A 340 -21.31 -16.01 11.47
C GLU A 340 -21.26 -16.34 9.98
N LEU A 341 -21.18 -15.32 9.14
CA LEU A 341 -21.13 -15.44 7.69
C LEU A 341 -19.71 -15.54 7.14
N GLN A 342 -18.70 -15.28 7.99
CA GLN A 342 -17.29 -15.17 7.63
C GLN A 342 -17.03 -14.17 6.49
N ALA A 343 -17.81 -13.10 6.42
CA ALA A 343 -17.82 -12.15 5.31
C ALA A 343 -17.88 -10.71 5.80
N TRP A 344 -17.32 -9.79 4.99
CA TRP A 344 -17.63 -8.37 5.11
C TRP A 344 -19.09 -8.12 4.71
N VAL A 345 -19.80 -7.32 5.50
CA VAL A 345 -21.21 -7.00 5.28
C VAL A 345 -21.44 -5.50 5.36
N PHE A 346 -22.34 -5.02 4.51
CA PHE A 346 -22.94 -3.70 4.60
C PHE A 346 -24.31 -3.85 5.29
N THR A 347 -24.56 -3.05 6.32
CA THR A 347 -25.77 -3.12 7.15
C THR A 347 -26.26 -1.73 7.50
N GLN A 348 -27.56 -1.56 7.72
CA GLN A 348 -28.13 -0.34 8.29
C GLN A 348 -29.14 -0.76 9.36
N GLU A 349 -29.13 -0.10 10.53
CA GLU A 349 -29.88 -0.54 11.72
C GLU A 349 -31.40 -0.66 11.50
N ASN A 350 -31.96 0.31 10.76
CA ASN A 350 -33.39 0.46 10.48
C ASN A 350 -33.84 -0.32 9.24
N ILE A 351 -32.96 -0.79 8.36
CA ILE A 351 -33.34 -1.53 7.15
C ILE A 351 -33.24 -3.04 7.42
N ARG A 352 -34.30 -3.79 7.12
CA ARG A 352 -34.39 -5.25 7.37
C ARG A 352 -34.93 -5.98 6.16
N LYS A 353 -34.53 -7.24 5.97
CA LYS A 353 -35.06 -8.10 4.88
C LYS A 353 -36.51 -8.50 5.08
N SER A 354 -36.93 -8.62 6.34
CA SER A 354 -38.31 -8.86 6.74
C SER A 354 -38.58 -8.26 8.11
N THR A 355 -39.85 -8.10 8.47
CA THR A 355 -40.28 -7.67 9.81
C THR A 355 -39.90 -8.64 10.92
N SER A 356 -39.57 -9.89 10.56
CA SER A 356 -39.17 -10.98 11.46
C SER A 356 -37.67 -11.27 11.45
N ASP A 357 -36.86 -10.46 10.76
CA ASP A 357 -35.41 -10.68 10.64
C ASP A 357 -34.68 -10.30 11.95
N GLU A 358 -34.57 -11.28 12.84
CA GLU A 358 -33.81 -11.21 14.09
C GLU A 358 -32.35 -11.68 13.93
N SER A 359 -31.82 -11.73 12.71
CA SER A 359 -30.43 -12.14 12.51
C SER A 359 -29.45 -11.19 13.21
N GLU A 360 -28.39 -11.75 13.81
CA GLU A 360 -27.32 -10.95 14.44
C GLU A 360 -26.58 -10.08 13.40
N CYS A 361 -26.56 -10.54 12.14
CA CYS A 361 -25.98 -9.84 11.00
C CYS A 361 -27.02 -9.61 9.88
N PRO A 362 -27.88 -8.57 9.99
CA PRO A 362 -28.90 -8.22 8.99
C PRO A 362 -28.26 -7.56 7.75
N TRP A 363 -27.42 -8.31 7.04
CA TRP A 363 -26.64 -7.82 5.90
C TRP A 363 -27.54 -7.40 4.73
N LEU A 364 -27.25 -6.26 4.11
CA LEU A 364 -27.87 -5.79 2.88
C LEU A 364 -26.97 -6.07 1.67
N LEU A 365 -25.66 -5.90 1.83
CA LEU A 365 -24.65 -6.51 0.97
C LEU A 365 -23.71 -7.40 1.77
N LYS A 366 -23.15 -8.41 1.12
CA LYS A 366 -22.06 -9.24 1.68
C LYS A 366 -21.01 -9.54 0.62
N ALA A 367 -19.74 -9.53 1.02
CA ALA A 367 -18.64 -9.95 0.16
C ALA A 367 -18.47 -11.48 0.22
N ASN A 368 -18.26 -12.13 -0.92
CA ASN A 368 -17.91 -13.53 -1.00
C ASN A 368 -16.38 -13.71 -0.95
N SER A 369 -15.76 -13.13 0.08
CA SER A 369 -14.31 -13.11 0.24
C SER A 369 -13.90 -13.38 1.69
N LEU A 370 -12.79 -14.10 1.85
CA LEU A 370 -12.15 -14.38 3.15
C LEU A 370 -11.07 -13.35 3.49
N GLU A 371 -10.89 -12.32 2.65
CA GLU A 371 -9.84 -11.33 2.84
C GLU A 371 -9.92 -10.66 4.20
N TYR A 372 -8.74 -10.40 4.77
CA TYR A 372 -8.67 -9.77 6.09
C TYR A 372 -8.96 -8.28 6.00
N ASP A 373 -8.33 -7.59 5.05
CA ASP A 373 -8.61 -6.19 4.76
C ASP A 373 -9.89 -6.07 3.94
N LEU A 374 -10.61 -4.98 4.15
CA LEU A 374 -11.76 -4.60 3.32
C LEU A 374 -11.30 -4.10 1.95
N LEU A 375 -10.13 -3.45 1.87
CA LEU A 375 -9.59 -2.91 0.62
C LEU A 375 -9.12 -3.99 -0.36
N ASP A 376 -8.78 -5.18 0.15
CA ASP A 376 -8.37 -6.32 -0.67
C ASP A 376 -9.57 -7.10 -1.24
N VAL A 377 -10.80 -6.76 -0.84
CA VAL A 377 -12.01 -7.43 -1.33
C VAL A 377 -12.25 -7.04 -2.79
N PRO A 378 -12.30 -8.01 -3.73
CA PRO A 378 -12.57 -7.72 -5.14
C PRO A 378 -13.94 -7.06 -5.34
N SER A 379 -14.02 -6.08 -6.24
CA SER A 379 -15.22 -5.29 -6.47
C SER A 379 -16.41 -6.11 -6.97
N ASP A 380 -16.16 -7.20 -7.68
CA ASP A 380 -17.15 -8.12 -8.26
C ASP A 380 -17.58 -9.26 -7.31
N SER A 381 -17.01 -9.32 -6.11
CA SER A 381 -17.28 -10.39 -5.15
C SER A 381 -18.50 -10.15 -4.27
N TRP A 382 -19.20 -9.02 -4.44
CA TRP A 382 -20.30 -8.62 -3.59
C TRP A 382 -21.64 -9.21 -4.04
N SER A 383 -22.45 -9.59 -3.07
CA SER A 383 -23.85 -9.97 -3.26
C SER A 383 -24.75 -8.96 -2.58
N VAL A 384 -25.76 -8.46 -3.28
CA VAL A 384 -26.74 -7.48 -2.80
C VAL A 384 -28.11 -8.14 -2.61
N TRP A 385 -28.85 -7.67 -1.61
CA TRP A 385 -30.24 -8.04 -1.39
C TRP A 385 -31.18 -7.02 -2.05
N ILE A 386 -31.95 -7.47 -3.04
CA ILE A 386 -32.98 -6.68 -3.73
C ILE A 386 -34.36 -7.35 -3.64
N GLY A 387 -34.62 -8.04 -2.52
CA GLY A 387 -35.71 -9.04 -2.39
C GLY A 387 -35.31 -10.43 -2.88
N THR A 388 -34.29 -10.50 -3.72
CA THR A 388 -33.52 -11.71 -4.04
C THR A 388 -32.03 -11.39 -3.94
N ILE A 389 -31.17 -12.42 -3.96
CA ILE A 389 -29.72 -12.23 -3.94
C ILE A 389 -29.26 -12.01 -5.39
N ASN A 390 -28.63 -10.87 -5.65
CA ASN A 390 -27.99 -10.55 -6.93
C ASN A 390 -26.49 -10.28 -6.74
N SER A 391 -25.70 -10.35 -7.80
CA SER A 391 -24.32 -9.85 -7.80
C SER A 391 -24.32 -8.33 -7.84
N ALA A 392 -23.42 -7.69 -7.10
CA ALA A 392 -23.23 -6.24 -7.10
C ALA A 392 -21.76 -5.89 -7.30
N GLU A 393 -21.53 -4.72 -7.88
CA GLU A 393 -20.21 -4.11 -7.95
C GLU A 393 -20.07 -3.07 -6.82
N VAL A 394 -19.04 -3.21 -6.02
CA VAL A 394 -18.72 -2.25 -4.95
C VAL A 394 -17.25 -1.85 -5.08
N SER A 395 -17.00 -0.57 -5.25
CA SER A 395 -15.66 0.00 -5.21
C SER A 395 -15.39 0.61 -3.85
N ILE A 396 -14.24 0.29 -3.25
CA ILE A 396 -13.82 0.82 -1.96
C ILE A 396 -12.38 1.33 -2.11
N SER A 397 -12.15 2.58 -1.74
CA SER A 397 -10.83 3.20 -1.74
C SER A 397 -10.50 3.79 -0.38
N CYS A 398 -9.22 3.80 -0.02
CA CYS A 398 -8.73 4.48 1.16
C CYS A 398 -8.66 6.00 0.90
N ASN A 399 -9.12 6.82 1.85
CA ASN A 399 -9.11 8.27 1.69
C ASN A 399 -7.77 8.92 2.04
N SER A 400 -6.83 8.17 2.62
CA SER A 400 -5.48 8.69 2.85
C SER A 400 -4.63 8.56 1.60
N CYS A 401 -3.87 9.60 1.27
CA CYS A 401 -2.88 9.56 0.20
C CYS A 401 -1.47 9.25 0.73
N ASN A 402 -0.62 8.71 -0.14
CA ASN A 402 0.80 8.46 0.13
C ASN A 402 1.69 9.28 -0.78
N ASN A 403 1.22 9.53 -1.99
CA ASN A 403 1.92 10.30 -3.01
C ASN A 403 0.93 11.12 -3.84
N ASN A 404 1.44 11.99 -4.70
CA ASN A 404 0.61 12.86 -5.54
C ASN A 404 -0.19 12.09 -6.62
N VAL A 405 0.17 10.83 -6.91
CA VAL A 405 -0.61 9.96 -7.82
C VAL A 405 -1.94 9.59 -7.19
N ASP A 406 -1.97 9.37 -5.87
CA ASP A 406 -3.20 9.11 -5.12
C ASP A 406 -4.15 10.33 -5.10
N CYS A 407 -3.62 11.52 -5.43
CA CYS A 407 -4.37 12.76 -5.62
C CYS A 407 -4.67 13.05 -7.11
N ASN A 408 -4.74 11.99 -7.93
CA ASN A 408 -5.00 12.04 -9.38
C ASN A 408 -4.04 12.95 -10.16
N LEU A 409 -2.83 13.22 -9.63
CA LEU A 409 -1.88 14.20 -10.15
C LEU A 409 -2.44 15.63 -10.27
N ASN A 410 -3.56 15.91 -9.60
CA ASN A 410 -4.19 17.23 -9.58
C ASN A 410 -4.05 17.90 -8.19
N GLY A 411 -3.13 17.42 -7.37
CA GLY A 411 -2.90 17.93 -6.02
C GLY A 411 -1.62 17.37 -5.41
N GLU A 412 -1.31 17.85 -4.21
CA GLU A 412 -0.21 17.37 -3.40
C GLU A 412 -0.73 16.57 -2.21
N CYS A 413 -0.07 15.45 -1.92
CA CYS A 413 -0.39 14.69 -0.73
C CYS A 413 0.33 15.29 0.48
N LEU A 414 -0.41 15.93 1.39
CA LEU A 414 0.11 16.58 2.59
C LEU A 414 -0.54 15.98 3.83
N ASN A 415 0.25 15.42 4.73
CA ASN A 415 -0.23 14.79 5.97
C ASN A 415 -1.29 13.69 5.74
N GLY A 416 -1.14 12.93 4.65
CA GLY A 416 -2.09 11.89 4.26
C GLY A 416 -3.41 12.40 3.69
N MET A 417 -3.56 13.70 3.41
CA MET A 417 -4.72 14.29 2.76
C MET A 417 -4.31 14.96 1.44
N CYS A 418 -5.16 14.89 0.43
CA CYS A 418 -4.91 15.58 -0.83
C CYS A 418 -5.29 17.06 -0.71
N GLU A 419 -4.31 17.93 -0.93
CA GLU A 419 -4.55 19.36 -1.15
C GLU A 419 -4.60 19.59 -2.66
N CYS A 420 -5.80 19.89 -3.18
CA CYS A 420 -5.99 20.06 -4.63
C CYS A 420 -5.32 21.34 -5.13
N ASP A 421 -4.71 21.25 -6.31
CA ASP A 421 -3.99 22.36 -6.92
C ASP A 421 -4.96 23.49 -7.32
N THR A 422 -4.76 24.67 -6.74
CA THR A 422 -5.54 25.88 -7.06
C THR A 422 -4.81 26.82 -8.01
N SER A 423 -3.66 26.41 -8.57
CA SER A 423 -2.83 27.28 -9.42
C SER A 423 -3.43 27.51 -10.81
N ASP A 424 -4.21 26.56 -11.32
CA ASP A 424 -4.92 26.69 -12.59
C ASP A 424 -6.29 27.35 -12.38
N VAL A 425 -6.37 28.65 -12.70
CA VAL A 425 -7.62 29.41 -12.63
C VAL A 425 -8.72 28.85 -13.54
N THR A 426 -8.35 28.08 -14.57
CA THR A 426 -9.29 27.56 -15.58
C THR A 426 -10.00 26.28 -15.15
N VAL A 427 -9.55 25.60 -14.10
CA VAL A 427 -10.13 24.36 -13.61
C VAL A 427 -10.21 24.37 -12.10
N GLN A 428 -11.42 24.19 -11.57
CA GLN A 428 -11.63 23.91 -10.15
C GLN A 428 -11.64 22.40 -9.94
N LEU A 429 -10.97 21.97 -8.89
CA LEU A 429 -10.82 20.56 -8.54
C LEU A 429 -11.59 20.26 -7.25
N PHE A 430 -12.22 19.09 -7.22
CA PHE A 430 -13.07 18.64 -6.11
C PHE A 430 -12.84 17.16 -5.83
N GLY A 431 -13.46 16.68 -4.75
CA GLY A 431 -13.33 15.31 -4.29
C GLY A 431 -12.17 15.15 -3.31
N LEU A 432 -12.17 14.03 -2.60
CA LEU A 432 -11.15 13.75 -1.58
C LEU A 432 -9.76 13.48 -2.19
N HIS A 433 -9.71 13.11 -3.46
CA HIS A 433 -8.52 12.79 -4.21
C HIS A 433 -8.31 13.73 -5.40
N CYS A 434 -8.99 14.89 -5.43
CA CYS A 434 -8.93 15.84 -6.55
C CYS A 434 -9.31 15.20 -7.90
N GLU A 435 -10.22 14.22 -7.86
CA GLU A 435 -10.67 13.41 -8.98
C GLU A 435 -11.69 14.15 -9.86
N HIS A 436 -12.41 15.13 -9.29
CA HIS A 436 -13.49 15.83 -9.97
C HIS A 436 -13.01 17.16 -10.51
N LYS A 437 -13.21 17.39 -11.82
CA LYS A 437 -12.76 18.61 -12.51
C LYS A 437 -13.97 19.39 -13.01
N LEU A 438 -14.07 20.65 -12.59
CA LEU A 438 -15.01 21.63 -13.16
C LEU A 438 -14.20 22.66 -13.93
N LYS A 439 -14.34 22.67 -15.25
CA LYS A 439 -13.75 23.73 -16.07
C LYS A 439 -14.47 25.04 -15.79
N GLU A 440 -13.76 26.16 -15.82
CA GLU A 440 -14.29 27.51 -15.58
C GLU A 440 -15.50 27.81 -16.49
N GLN A 441 -15.41 27.42 -17.77
CA GLN A 441 -16.51 27.52 -18.73
C GLN A 441 -17.79 26.74 -18.36
N CYS A 442 -17.70 25.79 -17.44
CA CYS A 442 -18.81 24.97 -16.97
C CYS A 442 -19.27 25.35 -15.55
N THR A 443 -18.71 26.44 -14.97
CA THR A 443 -19.24 27.03 -13.74
C THR A 443 -20.68 27.52 -13.92
N SER A 444 -21.03 27.89 -15.15
CA SER A 444 -22.41 28.08 -15.57
C SER A 444 -22.76 27.11 -16.69
N ILE A 445 -23.95 26.52 -16.60
CA ILE A 445 -24.47 25.56 -17.58
C ILE A 445 -25.83 26.02 -18.09
N LYS A 446 -26.13 25.67 -19.35
CA LYS A 446 -27.36 26.00 -20.03
C LYS A 446 -28.07 24.73 -20.46
N GLY A 447 -29.32 24.58 -20.04
CA GLY A 447 -30.24 23.58 -20.57
C GLY A 447 -30.76 23.97 -21.95
N ASN A 448 -31.29 23.00 -22.71
CA ASN A 448 -31.82 23.24 -24.05
C ASN A 448 -32.94 24.30 -24.10
N ASP A 449 -33.69 24.46 -23.02
CA ASP A 449 -34.79 25.43 -22.91
C ASP A 449 -34.31 26.83 -22.46
N ASN A 450 -33.04 27.16 -22.73
CA ASN A 450 -32.37 28.39 -22.30
C ASN A 450 -32.30 28.61 -20.78
N GLN A 451 -32.57 27.59 -19.98
CA GLN A 451 -32.43 27.64 -18.53
C GLN A 451 -30.95 27.70 -18.16
N THR A 452 -30.56 28.68 -17.37
CA THR A 452 -29.18 28.85 -16.93
C THR A 452 -29.05 28.46 -15.47
N TRP A 453 -27.97 27.75 -15.16
CA TRP A 453 -27.63 27.33 -13.81
C TRP A 453 -26.19 27.71 -13.53
N SER A 454 -25.87 28.01 -12.27
CA SER A 454 -24.50 28.31 -11.83
C SER A 454 -24.12 27.46 -10.64
N ALA A 455 -22.86 27.04 -10.60
CA ALA A 455 -22.29 26.38 -9.42
C ALA A 455 -22.32 27.35 -8.23
N VAL A 456 -22.81 26.88 -7.08
CA VAL A 456 -22.95 27.70 -5.87
C VAL A 456 -21.62 27.77 -5.13
N MET A 457 -21.11 29.00 -4.98
CA MET A 457 -19.89 29.31 -4.22
C MET A 457 -20.29 29.96 -2.87
N LEU A 458 -19.86 29.43 -1.72
CA LEU A 458 -20.00 30.18 -0.46
C LEU A 458 -18.99 31.33 -0.38
N ARG A 459 -19.38 32.38 0.35
CA ARG A 459 -18.56 33.59 0.59
C ARG A 459 -17.21 33.32 1.25
N ASP A 460 -17.05 32.18 1.93
CA ASP A 460 -15.84 31.80 2.67
C ASP A 460 -15.10 30.58 2.06
N GLN A 461 -15.03 30.54 0.72
CA GLN A 461 -14.18 29.66 -0.11
C GLN A 461 -14.54 28.18 -0.24
N ASN A 462 -15.47 27.63 0.54
CA ASN A 462 -15.92 26.25 0.32
C ASN A 462 -17.14 26.23 -0.60
N LEU A 463 -16.99 25.71 -1.82
CA LEU A 463 -18.14 25.33 -2.64
C LEU A 463 -19.02 24.35 -1.86
N PHE A 464 -20.34 24.45 -2.01
CA PHE A 464 -21.21 23.39 -1.53
C PHE A 464 -20.88 22.13 -2.35
N THR A 465 -20.30 21.13 -1.69
CA THR A 465 -20.03 19.83 -2.32
C THR A 465 -20.93 18.76 -1.77
N THR A 466 -21.56 17.98 -2.64
CA THR A 466 -22.23 16.74 -2.25
C THR A 466 -21.52 15.60 -2.96
N TYR A 467 -21.04 14.61 -2.23
CA TYR A 467 -20.17 13.54 -2.79
C TYR A 467 -18.97 14.11 -3.56
N GLY A 468 -18.36 15.19 -3.04
CA GLY A 468 -17.20 15.82 -3.68
C GLY A 468 -17.50 16.52 -5.01
N ARG A 469 -18.76 16.85 -5.32
CA ARG A 469 -19.16 17.51 -6.57
C ARG A 469 -19.91 18.82 -6.32
N PRO A 470 -19.79 19.80 -7.22
CA PRO A 470 -20.45 21.09 -7.06
C PRO A 470 -21.98 20.96 -7.11
N LEU A 471 -22.64 21.77 -6.29
CA LEU A 471 -24.08 22.02 -6.36
C LEU A 471 -24.37 23.14 -7.36
N PHE A 472 -25.40 23.00 -8.20
CA PHE A 472 -25.81 24.03 -9.15
C PHE A 472 -27.15 24.65 -8.75
N GLU A 473 -27.23 25.97 -8.80
CA GLU A 473 -28.45 26.77 -8.55
C GLU A 473 -28.99 27.32 -9.87
N TRP A 474 -30.32 27.34 -9.99
CA TRP A 474 -31.00 27.89 -11.15
C TRP A 474 -31.09 29.43 -11.09
N ASN A 475 -30.72 30.12 -12.18
CA ASN A 475 -30.57 31.58 -12.22
C ASN A 475 -31.75 32.38 -12.83
N GLY A 476 -32.97 31.83 -12.89
CA GLY A 476 -34.15 32.71 -12.85
C GLY A 476 -34.74 33.29 -14.15
N ASN A 477 -34.44 32.83 -15.36
CA ASN A 477 -35.05 33.38 -16.60
C ASN A 477 -36.39 32.72 -17.04
N SER A 478 -37.15 32.21 -16.08
CA SER A 478 -38.36 31.38 -16.21
C SER A 478 -38.12 29.90 -16.57
N PHE A 479 -38.51 29.03 -15.65
CA PHE A 479 -38.77 27.63 -15.92
C PHE A 479 -40.30 27.56 -16.10
N GLU A 480 -40.80 28.01 -17.26
CA GLU A 480 -42.23 28.25 -17.51
C GLU A 480 -43.10 27.04 -17.10
N LYS A 481 -42.53 25.84 -17.18
CA LYS A 481 -43.19 24.59 -16.82
C LYS A 481 -43.59 24.48 -15.34
N TYR A 482 -42.80 25.02 -14.42
CA TYR A 482 -43.02 24.85 -12.97
C TYR A 482 -43.64 26.06 -12.28
N ASN A 483 -43.91 27.16 -13.00
CA ASN A 483 -44.45 28.40 -12.41
C ASN A 483 -43.66 28.88 -11.17
N LEU A 484 -42.32 28.75 -11.22
CA LEU A 484 -41.44 29.13 -10.11
C LEU A 484 -41.67 30.61 -9.74
N THR A 485 -41.92 30.87 -8.47
CA THR A 485 -41.98 32.24 -7.93
C THR A 485 -40.57 32.72 -7.58
N GLN A 486 -40.41 34.03 -7.33
CA GLN A 486 -39.12 34.58 -6.86
C GLN A 486 -38.72 34.07 -5.47
N GLU A 487 -39.63 33.40 -4.76
CA GLU A 487 -39.39 32.83 -3.43
C GLU A 487 -38.96 31.36 -3.47
N ASP A 488 -39.02 30.74 -4.64
CA ASP A 488 -38.68 29.35 -4.81
C ASP A 488 -37.24 29.19 -5.33
N ASN A 489 -36.56 28.16 -4.84
CA ASN A 489 -35.22 27.81 -5.28
C ASN A 489 -35.23 26.42 -5.93
N LEU A 490 -34.42 26.26 -6.97
CA LEU A 490 -34.24 24.98 -7.65
C LEU A 490 -32.74 24.69 -7.70
N TYR A 491 -32.36 23.58 -7.06
CA TYR A 491 -30.98 23.14 -6.96
C TYR A 491 -30.78 21.83 -7.72
N MET A 492 -29.59 21.64 -8.24
CA MET A 492 -29.16 20.40 -8.84
C MET A 492 -27.99 19.84 -8.05
N ILE A 493 -28.19 18.65 -7.49
CA ILE A 493 -27.24 18.01 -6.60
C ILE A 493 -26.93 16.60 -7.07
N PHE A 494 -25.71 16.15 -6.80
CA PHE A 494 -25.33 14.77 -7.08
C PHE A 494 -25.74 13.88 -5.91
N SER A 495 -26.42 12.78 -6.22
CA SER A 495 -27.00 11.83 -5.24
C SER A 495 -26.12 10.63 -4.92
N GLY A 496 -24.93 10.55 -5.52
CA GLY A 496 -24.02 9.41 -5.41
C GLY A 496 -23.87 8.63 -6.72
N SER A 497 -24.89 8.64 -7.58
CA SER A 497 -24.79 8.09 -8.95
C SER A 497 -25.56 8.86 -10.02
N ARG A 498 -26.37 9.85 -9.65
CA ARG A 498 -27.19 10.65 -10.56
C ARG A 498 -27.23 12.10 -10.11
N TRP A 499 -27.45 13.02 -11.03
CA TRP A 499 -27.83 14.40 -10.73
C TRP A 499 -29.34 14.48 -10.51
N LEU A 500 -29.77 15.14 -9.44
CA LEU A 500 -31.16 15.35 -9.07
C LEU A 500 -31.47 16.84 -9.10
N GLY A 501 -32.60 17.23 -9.70
CA GLY A 501 -33.16 18.56 -9.56
C GLY A 501 -34.15 18.59 -8.40
N ILE A 502 -33.84 19.30 -7.34
CA ILE A 502 -34.69 19.42 -6.14
C ILE A 502 -35.26 20.83 -6.05
N TYR A 503 -36.58 20.89 -6.02
CA TYR A 503 -37.36 22.10 -5.90
C TYR A 503 -37.71 22.38 -4.44
N PHE A 504 -37.40 23.59 -3.98
CA PHE A 504 -37.69 24.05 -2.62
C PHE A 504 -38.67 25.22 -2.68
N LYS A 505 -39.89 24.99 -2.21
CA LYS A 505 -40.99 25.96 -2.27
C LYS A 505 -40.94 26.97 -1.13
N GLY A 506 -40.99 28.26 -1.44
CA GLY A 506 -41.07 29.37 -0.46
C GLY A 506 -39.87 29.48 0.47
N GLN A 507 -38.69 28.99 0.04
CA GLN A 507 -37.50 28.85 0.88
C GLN A 507 -36.43 29.93 0.67
N SER A 508 -36.66 30.92 -0.21
CA SER A 508 -35.67 31.97 -0.50
C SER A 508 -35.23 32.78 0.73
N HIS A 509 -36.01 32.78 1.81
CA HIS A 509 -35.76 33.51 3.05
C HIS A 509 -35.39 32.64 4.25
N LEU A 510 -35.28 31.31 4.10
CA LEU A 510 -34.85 30.48 5.21
C LEU A 510 -33.44 30.87 5.63
N ALA A 511 -33.27 31.05 6.94
CA ALA A 511 -31.99 31.39 7.52
C ALA A 511 -30.94 30.37 7.05
N LEU A 512 -29.75 30.85 6.69
CA LEU A 512 -28.59 30.05 6.29
C LEU A 512 -28.40 28.82 7.19
N GLU A 513 -28.69 28.96 8.48
CA GLU A 513 -28.65 27.89 9.48
C GLU A 513 -29.54 26.67 9.14
N LEU A 514 -30.76 26.87 8.62
CA LEU A 514 -31.63 25.74 8.25
C LEU A 514 -31.08 25.01 7.02
N TRP A 515 -30.48 25.76 6.09
CA TRP A 515 -29.81 25.20 4.92
C TRP A 515 -28.58 24.40 5.30
N GLU A 516 -27.73 24.93 6.18
CA GLU A 516 -26.57 24.23 6.72
C GLU A 516 -26.99 22.94 7.42
N HIS A 517 -28.03 22.99 8.26
CA HIS A 517 -28.56 21.81 8.93
C HIS A 517 -29.16 20.78 7.95
N SER A 518 -29.95 21.24 6.97
CA SER A 518 -30.57 20.36 5.97
C SER A 518 -29.51 19.72 5.08
N ALA A 519 -28.46 20.47 4.73
CA ALA A 519 -27.32 19.96 4.00
C ALA A 519 -26.47 19.01 4.85
N SER A 520 -26.34 19.26 6.16
CA SER A 520 -25.54 18.41 7.04
C SER A 520 -26.21 17.09 7.41
N GLU A 521 -27.53 17.04 7.33
CA GLU A 521 -28.31 15.80 7.49
C GLU A 521 -28.82 15.26 6.13
N TYR A 522 -28.35 15.84 5.02
CA TYR A 522 -28.79 15.43 3.70
C TYR A 522 -28.34 14.00 3.40
N HIS A 523 -29.32 13.15 3.11
CA HIS A 523 -29.11 11.82 2.59
C HIS A 523 -30.33 11.46 1.76
N PRO A 524 -30.19 11.17 0.45
CA PRO A 524 -31.34 11.06 -0.48
C PRO A 524 -32.40 10.04 -0.02
N PHE A 525 -31.98 8.98 0.66
CA PHE A 525 -32.88 8.00 1.25
C PHE A 525 -33.68 8.50 2.47
N TRP A 526 -33.08 9.31 3.35
CA TRP A 526 -33.69 9.73 4.62
C TRP A 526 -34.53 10.99 4.50
N SER A 527 -34.23 11.82 3.50
CA SER A 527 -34.94 13.07 3.20
C SER A 527 -36.29 12.83 2.52
N ASN A 528 -36.58 11.59 2.09
CA ASN A 528 -37.79 11.26 1.34
C ASN A 528 -37.92 12.12 0.07
N ASP A 529 -36.80 12.57 -0.52
CA ASP A 529 -36.79 13.52 -1.65
C ASP A 529 -37.54 13.00 -2.89
N PHE A 530 -37.81 11.69 -2.93
CA PHE A 530 -38.53 11.03 -4.02
C PHE A 530 -40.01 10.82 -3.74
N THR A 531 -40.46 10.93 -2.50
CA THR A 531 -41.89 10.88 -2.20
C THR A 531 -42.45 12.28 -2.31
N HIS A 532 -43.41 12.46 -3.22
CA HIS A 532 -44.09 13.74 -3.45
C HIS A 532 -44.70 14.25 -2.13
N ASN A 533 -44.02 15.19 -1.48
CA ASN A 533 -44.44 15.83 -0.24
C ASN A 533 -44.51 17.33 -0.51
N GLU A 534 -45.47 18.03 0.08
CA GLU A 534 -45.79 19.44 -0.24
C GLU A 534 -44.62 20.45 -0.14
N VAL A 535 -43.45 20.05 0.39
CA VAL A 535 -42.32 20.92 0.76
C VAL A 535 -41.13 20.79 -0.19
N ASN A 536 -40.75 19.57 -0.59
CA ASN A 536 -39.59 19.31 -1.45
C ASN A 536 -39.96 18.29 -2.53
N ASP A 537 -39.79 18.67 -3.79
CA ASP A 537 -40.07 17.79 -4.92
C ASP A 537 -38.82 17.59 -5.77
N THR A 538 -38.39 16.33 -5.92
CA THR A 538 -37.45 15.99 -6.99
C THR A 538 -38.19 16.05 -8.31
N VAL A 539 -37.84 17.04 -9.15
CA VAL A 539 -38.55 17.34 -10.40
C VAL A 539 -37.93 16.66 -11.62
N PHE A 540 -36.63 16.38 -11.57
CA PHE A 540 -35.93 15.68 -12.64
C PHE A 540 -34.73 14.91 -12.12
N VAL A 541 -34.29 13.93 -12.89
CA VAL A 541 -33.18 13.05 -12.59
C VAL A 541 -32.34 12.79 -13.84
N SER A 542 -31.03 12.70 -13.70
CA SER A 542 -30.15 12.31 -14.80
C SER A 542 -30.08 10.80 -14.97
N ASP A 543 -29.58 10.34 -16.12
CA ASP A 543 -29.03 8.99 -16.23
C ASP A 543 -27.92 8.75 -15.20
N PRO A 544 -27.64 7.48 -14.83
CA PRO A 544 -26.50 7.16 -13.99
C PRO A 544 -25.21 7.68 -14.60
N THR A 545 -24.40 8.35 -13.80
CA THR A 545 -23.17 8.96 -14.26
C THR A 545 -22.14 9.07 -13.14
N THR A 546 -20.88 8.96 -13.51
CA THR A 546 -19.72 9.29 -12.68
C THR A 546 -19.07 10.58 -13.14
N GLU A 547 -19.69 11.34 -14.05
CA GLU A 547 -19.15 12.58 -14.60
C GLU A 547 -19.29 13.74 -13.63
N SER A 548 -18.19 14.45 -13.38
CA SER A 548 -18.09 15.55 -12.38
C SER A 548 -19.07 16.71 -12.61
N THR A 549 -19.68 16.77 -13.78
CA THR A 549 -20.63 17.81 -14.19
C THR A 549 -21.86 17.17 -14.84
N PRO A 550 -23.04 17.82 -14.81
CA PRO A 550 -24.23 17.32 -15.50
C PRO A 550 -24.18 17.49 -17.03
N VAL A 551 -23.12 18.10 -17.56
CA VAL A 551 -22.97 18.37 -19.00
C VAL A 551 -22.74 17.08 -19.76
N GLY A 552 -23.46 16.90 -20.87
CA GLY A 552 -23.39 15.68 -21.67
C GLY A 552 -24.15 14.48 -21.07
N VAL A 553 -24.82 14.65 -19.93
CA VAL A 553 -25.66 13.62 -19.31
C VAL A 553 -27.12 13.85 -19.71
N ASP A 554 -27.84 12.79 -20.06
CA ASP A 554 -29.27 12.88 -20.36
C ASP A 554 -30.07 13.07 -19.06
N PHE A 555 -31.12 13.87 -19.15
CA PHE A 555 -32.02 14.16 -18.04
C PHE A 555 -33.45 13.80 -18.38
N TYR A 556 -34.17 13.40 -17.35
CA TYR A 556 -35.54 12.97 -17.40
C TYR A 556 -36.33 13.73 -16.36
N GLU A 557 -37.43 14.32 -16.80
CA GLU A 557 -38.42 14.86 -15.91
C GLU A 557 -39.22 13.74 -15.27
N ILE A 558 -39.43 13.86 -13.97
CA ILE A 558 -40.20 12.91 -13.19
C ILE A 558 -41.68 13.25 -13.36
N GLY A 559 -42.41 12.30 -13.94
CA GLY A 559 -43.82 12.39 -14.22
C GLY A 559 -44.68 11.76 -13.12
N GLU A 560 -45.70 11.04 -13.55
CA GLU A 560 -46.59 10.31 -12.65
C GLU A 560 -45.81 9.28 -11.81
N GLN A 561 -46.10 9.24 -10.52
CA GLN A 561 -45.59 8.24 -9.59
C GLN A 561 -46.71 7.25 -9.24
N GLY A 562 -46.34 6.02 -8.87
CA GLY A 562 -47.27 4.96 -8.52
C GLY A 562 -46.58 3.61 -8.45
N GLU A 563 -47.26 2.62 -7.87
CA GLU A 563 -46.74 1.25 -7.71
C GLU A 563 -46.38 0.58 -9.04
N GLN A 564 -46.94 1.04 -10.17
CA GLN A 564 -46.61 0.53 -11.50
C GLN A 564 -45.29 1.06 -12.09
N TYR A 565 -44.64 2.03 -11.46
CA TYR A 565 -43.42 2.67 -11.96
C TYR A 565 -42.24 2.39 -11.03
N GLY A 566 -41.02 2.54 -11.58
CA GLY A 566 -39.80 2.43 -10.78
C GLY A 566 -39.59 3.62 -9.82
N PRO A 567 -38.40 3.73 -9.20
CA PRO A 567 -38.11 4.72 -8.14
C PRO A 567 -38.43 6.17 -8.47
N PHE A 568 -38.27 6.49 -9.74
CA PHE A 568 -38.31 7.86 -10.23
C PHE A 568 -39.60 8.12 -11.01
N GLY A 569 -40.64 7.29 -10.85
CA GLY A 569 -41.89 7.41 -11.58
C GLY A 569 -41.74 7.22 -13.09
N VAL A 570 -42.65 7.82 -13.85
CA VAL A 570 -42.53 7.92 -15.31
C VAL A 570 -41.44 8.92 -15.65
N LEU A 571 -40.46 8.50 -16.45
CA LEU A 571 -39.35 9.36 -16.88
C LEU A 571 -39.61 9.91 -18.29
N TYR A 572 -39.84 11.23 -18.39
CA TYR A 572 -39.98 11.92 -19.67
C TYR A 572 -38.64 12.54 -20.08
N PRO A 573 -38.07 12.18 -21.23
CA PRO A 573 -36.77 12.72 -21.63
C PRO A 573 -36.87 14.24 -21.84
N MET A 574 -36.00 14.99 -21.17
CA MET A 574 -35.93 16.46 -21.33
C MET A 574 -35.33 16.88 -22.68
N GLN A 575 -34.79 15.92 -23.45
CA GLN A 575 -34.30 16.14 -24.80
C GLN A 575 -34.67 14.97 -25.72
N THR A 576 -35.06 15.28 -26.95
CA THR A 576 -35.34 14.28 -28.00
C THR A 576 -34.47 14.54 -29.25
N PRO A 577 -33.71 13.55 -29.76
CA PRO A 577 -33.50 12.23 -29.17
C PRO A 577 -32.59 12.28 -27.92
N PRO A 578 -32.67 11.28 -27.02
CA PRO A 578 -31.67 11.10 -25.96
C PRO A 578 -30.29 10.76 -26.54
N GLY A 579 -29.25 10.86 -25.73
CA GLY A 579 -27.86 10.50 -26.02
C GLY A 579 -26.96 11.70 -26.33
N ARG A 580 -27.44 12.93 -26.16
CA ARG A 580 -26.67 14.17 -26.40
C ARG A 580 -26.36 14.95 -25.14
N GLY A 581 -27.05 14.64 -24.05
CA GLY A 581 -27.01 15.39 -22.80
C GLY A 581 -27.79 16.70 -22.85
N TYR A 582 -28.51 17.00 -21.77
CA TYR A 582 -29.41 18.15 -21.69
C TYR A 582 -28.69 19.48 -21.46
N PHE A 583 -27.60 19.46 -20.69
CA PHE A 583 -26.84 20.66 -20.31
C PHE A 583 -25.58 20.86 -21.14
N GLN A 584 -25.24 22.12 -21.40
CA GLN A 584 -24.01 22.57 -22.06
C GLN A 584 -23.32 23.66 -21.25
N CYS A 585 -21.99 23.72 -21.29
CA CYS A 585 -21.21 24.76 -20.62
C CYS A 585 -21.44 26.13 -21.29
N ILE A 586 -21.73 27.16 -20.49
CA ILE A 586 -21.79 28.55 -20.93
C ILE A 586 -20.39 29.12 -20.68
N GLY A 587 -19.54 29.08 -21.71
CA GLY A 587 -18.24 29.74 -21.62
C GLY A 587 -18.35 31.19 -21.14
N PRO A 588 -17.28 31.75 -20.55
CA PRO A 588 -17.27 33.11 -20.03
C PRO A 588 -17.60 34.18 -21.08
#